data_AF-A0A9E5HWW2-F1
#
_entry.id   AF-A0A9E5HWW2-F1
#
_cell.length_a   1.000
_cell.length_b   1.000
_cell.length_c   1.000
_cell.angle_alpha   90.00
_cell.angle_beta   90.00
_cell.angle_gamma   90.00
#
_symmetry.space_group_name_H-M   'P 1'
#
loop_
_entity.id
_entity.type
_entity.pdbx_description
1 polymer ?
#
loop_
_entity_poly.entity_id
_entity_poly.type
_entity_poly.pdbx_seq_one_letter_code
_entity_poly.pdbx_strand_id
1 'polypeptide(L)'
;MFQSFFPQPKMFFSSLAIWCGLLILVWYSFGQTIGEAIGFDLSEKEQVIGLGHFITSEFLWFDTFFAFGTIAFFLVWRSRSPHEWQIWSVLGSALLIYLSYASVQVSVVINAWYGPFYNDIQTALTGDGGITAGDLYGHFLVFCTIAFPYILFIILNRFFTAHYIFRWRTAMNNYYVERWKQVRNIEGASQRIQEDTMRFAAIMEGLGVAFVDSIMTLIAFLPVLAALSVHVESLPILGAIPYPLVALSIVWSLFGTLVLILAGIKLPGLEFKNQRVEAAFRKELVLGEEDEESAKPGTLSDLFANVRRNYFRIYWHYTYFNLFRYMYIQADNVVAYIFLVPTIVSGRITLGIMNQILRAFGQVASSFQFLVSSWTTIIELISIYKRLQAFEAAISDQPLPKIDQEFI
;
A
#
# COMPACT_ATOMS: atom_id res chain seq x y z
N MET A 1 17.37 13.10 -5.31
CA MET A 1 16.68 11.78 -5.31
C MET A 1 15.67 11.65 -6.45
N PHE A 2 14.43 12.17 -6.35
CA PHE A 2 13.40 12.00 -7.39
C PHE A 2 13.79 12.57 -8.77
N GLN A 3 14.65 13.59 -8.80
CA GLN A 3 15.18 14.19 -10.04
C GLN A 3 15.93 13.21 -10.93
N SER A 4 16.43 12.10 -10.36
CA SER A 4 17.09 11.05 -11.14
C SER A 4 16.13 10.30 -12.07
N PHE A 5 14.84 10.22 -11.73
CA PHE A 5 13.88 9.34 -12.42
C PHE A 5 12.69 10.11 -13.01
N PHE A 6 12.20 11.13 -12.30
CA PHE A 6 11.06 11.95 -12.72
C PHE A 6 11.52 13.30 -13.29
N PRO A 7 10.91 13.78 -14.38
CA PRO A 7 11.20 15.10 -14.93
C PRO A 7 10.77 16.18 -13.94
N GLN A 8 11.65 17.12 -13.58
CA GLN A 8 11.34 18.26 -12.69
C GLN A 8 10.34 17.97 -11.54
N PRO A 9 10.70 17.13 -10.55
CA PRO A 9 9.77 16.48 -9.63
C PRO A 9 8.76 17.41 -8.95
N LYS A 10 9.18 18.60 -8.51
CA LYS A 10 8.28 19.56 -7.84
C LYS A 10 7.12 20.00 -8.74
N MET A 11 7.42 20.29 -10.01
CA MET A 11 6.42 20.70 -10.99
C MET A 11 5.62 19.48 -11.47
N PHE A 12 6.29 18.34 -11.67
CA PHE A 12 5.66 17.09 -12.07
C PHE A 12 4.59 16.63 -11.09
N PHE A 13 4.94 16.43 -9.82
CA PHE A 13 3.97 15.93 -8.84
C PHE A 13 2.85 16.94 -8.54
N SER A 14 3.15 18.25 -8.53
CA SER A 14 2.11 19.28 -8.39
C SER A 14 1.14 19.26 -9.57
N SER A 15 1.65 19.18 -10.80
CA SER A 15 0.82 19.11 -12.00
C SER A 15 0.04 17.80 -12.09
N LEU A 16 0.62 16.69 -11.63
CA LEU A 16 -0.03 15.38 -11.56
C LEU A 16 -1.20 15.42 -10.60
N ALA A 17 -1.03 16.00 -9.41
CA ALA A 17 -2.10 16.13 -8.43
C ALA A 17 -3.28 16.95 -8.98
N ILE A 18 -2.98 18.08 -9.65
CA ILE A 18 -4.00 18.91 -10.31
C ILE A 18 -4.68 18.13 -11.44
N TRP A 19 -3.90 17.43 -12.27
CA TRP A 19 -4.42 16.64 -13.40
C TRP A 19 -5.32 15.49 -12.93
N CYS A 20 -4.91 14.74 -11.91
CA CYS A 20 -5.75 13.71 -11.30
C CYS A 20 -7.03 14.31 -10.73
N GLY A 21 -6.96 15.44 -10.03
CA GLY A 21 -8.14 16.14 -9.52
C GLY A 21 -9.10 16.56 -10.65
N LEU A 22 -8.57 17.06 -11.77
CA LEU A 22 -9.35 17.40 -12.95
C LEU A 22 -10.01 16.16 -13.57
N LEU A 23 -9.27 15.06 -13.76
CA LEU A 23 -9.82 13.82 -14.29
C LEU A 23 -10.93 13.27 -13.40
N ILE A 24 -10.76 13.30 -12.08
CA ILE A 24 -11.79 12.89 -11.12
C ILE A 24 -13.03 13.79 -11.26
N LEU A 25 -12.86 15.11 -11.32
CA LEU A 25 -13.98 16.03 -11.51
C LEU A 25 -14.73 15.77 -12.82
N VAL A 26 -14.00 15.52 -13.91
CA VAL A 26 -14.59 15.19 -15.22
C VAL A 26 -15.34 13.85 -15.14
N TRP A 27 -14.74 12.83 -14.55
CA TRP A 27 -15.35 11.51 -14.39
C TRP A 27 -16.69 11.59 -13.66
N TYR A 28 -16.73 12.26 -12.51
CA TYR A 28 -17.96 12.35 -11.71
C TYR A 28 -18.99 13.37 -12.22
N SER A 29 -18.58 14.39 -12.98
CA SER A 29 -19.50 15.42 -13.48
C SER A 29 -20.06 15.11 -14.88
N PHE A 30 -19.23 14.54 -15.75
CA PHE A 30 -19.54 14.35 -17.17
C PHE A 30 -19.20 12.95 -17.68
N GLY A 31 -18.57 12.10 -16.86
CA GLY A 31 -18.06 10.80 -17.30
C GLY A 31 -19.15 9.90 -17.87
N GLN A 32 -20.34 9.87 -17.25
CA GLN A 32 -21.47 9.12 -17.78
C GLN A 32 -21.93 9.66 -19.14
N THR A 33 -22.18 10.97 -19.25
CA THR A 33 -22.60 11.60 -20.52
C THR A 33 -21.59 11.39 -21.64
N ILE A 34 -20.30 11.50 -21.33
CA ILE A 34 -19.22 11.29 -22.31
C ILE A 34 -19.16 9.82 -22.72
N GLY A 35 -19.21 8.88 -21.77
CA GLY A 35 -19.18 7.45 -22.04
C GLY A 35 -20.35 7.01 -22.93
N GLU A 36 -21.57 7.44 -22.59
CA GLU A 36 -22.78 7.18 -23.38
C GLU A 36 -22.69 7.79 -24.79
N ALA A 37 -22.16 9.02 -24.92
CA ALA A 37 -21.97 9.67 -26.21
C ALA A 37 -20.93 8.96 -27.11
N ILE A 38 -19.96 8.28 -26.52
CA ILE A 38 -18.94 7.48 -27.23
C ILE A 38 -19.46 6.06 -27.55
N GLY A 39 -20.62 5.67 -26.99
CA GLY A 39 -21.31 4.42 -27.29
C GLY A 39 -21.19 3.33 -26.22
N PHE A 40 -20.74 3.67 -25.01
CA PHE A 40 -20.76 2.74 -23.87
C PHE A 40 -22.15 2.71 -23.22
N ASP A 41 -22.69 1.52 -22.99
CA ASP A 41 -23.94 1.36 -22.24
C ASP A 41 -23.65 1.36 -20.73
N LEU A 42 -23.82 2.50 -20.09
CA LEU A 42 -23.57 2.70 -18.65
C LEU A 42 -24.86 2.58 -17.80
N SER A 43 -25.95 2.08 -18.40
CA SER A 43 -27.25 1.96 -17.74
C SER A 43 -27.43 0.61 -17.01
N GLU A 44 -26.58 -0.38 -17.32
CA GLU A 44 -26.62 -1.72 -16.77
C GLU A 44 -26.20 -1.73 -15.28
N LYS A 45 -27.07 -2.27 -14.41
CA LYS A 45 -26.86 -2.25 -12.95
C LYS A 45 -26.60 -3.63 -12.36
N GLU A 46 -26.65 -4.69 -13.17
CA GLU A 46 -26.46 -6.05 -12.67
C GLU A 46 -24.97 -6.34 -12.48
N GLN A 47 -24.64 -6.84 -11.29
CA GLN A 47 -23.28 -7.21 -10.96
C GLN A 47 -22.90 -8.50 -11.71
N VAL A 48 -22.02 -8.39 -12.70
CA VAL A 48 -21.54 -9.54 -13.47
C VAL A 48 -20.59 -10.38 -12.63
N ILE A 49 -20.91 -11.66 -12.46
CA ILE A 49 -20.05 -12.63 -11.75
C ILE A 49 -19.10 -13.30 -12.75
N GLY A 50 -17.81 -13.29 -12.45
CA GLY A 50 -16.77 -13.93 -13.27
C GLY A 50 -16.03 -12.97 -14.20
N LEU A 51 -15.34 -13.52 -15.20
CA LEU A 51 -14.49 -12.74 -16.12
C LEU A 51 -15.27 -11.71 -16.96
N GLY A 52 -16.58 -11.90 -17.11
CA GLY A 52 -17.46 -10.95 -17.80
C GLY A 52 -17.40 -9.54 -17.22
N HIS A 53 -17.07 -9.39 -15.93
CA HIS A 53 -16.90 -8.10 -15.27
C HIS A 53 -15.90 -7.18 -15.98
N PHE A 54 -14.79 -7.74 -16.48
CA PHE A 54 -13.69 -7.00 -17.10
C PHE A 54 -13.97 -6.57 -18.56
N ILE A 55 -15.08 -7.01 -19.13
CA ILE A 55 -15.53 -6.62 -20.48
C ILE A 55 -16.84 -5.84 -20.45
N THR A 56 -17.32 -5.47 -19.26
CA THR A 56 -18.48 -4.59 -19.10
C THR A 56 -18.19 -3.21 -19.69
N SER A 57 -19.24 -2.55 -20.19
CA SER A 57 -19.14 -1.18 -20.71
C SER A 57 -18.55 -0.21 -19.69
N GLU A 58 -18.91 -0.34 -18.41
CA GLU A 58 -18.37 0.48 -17.32
C GLU A 58 -16.86 0.29 -17.16
N PHE A 59 -16.39 -0.95 -17.13
CA PHE A 59 -14.97 -1.27 -17.00
C PHE A 59 -14.16 -0.77 -18.21
N LEU A 60 -14.63 -1.05 -19.42
CA LEU A 60 -13.96 -0.62 -20.66
C LEU A 60 -13.97 0.91 -20.81
N TRP A 61 -15.02 1.58 -20.34
CA TRP A 61 -15.07 3.04 -20.31
C TRP A 61 -14.01 3.61 -19.35
N PHE A 62 -13.90 3.04 -18.14
CA PHE A 62 -12.86 3.44 -17.19
C PHE A 62 -11.45 3.25 -17.77
N ASP A 63 -11.17 2.10 -18.39
CA ASP A 63 -9.88 1.80 -19.02
C ASP A 63 -9.53 2.82 -20.10
N THR A 64 -10.51 3.14 -20.96
CA THR A 64 -10.36 4.12 -22.04
C THR A 64 -10.07 5.51 -21.48
N PHE A 65 -10.83 5.93 -20.46
CA PHE A 65 -10.66 7.21 -19.81
C PHE A 65 -9.30 7.32 -19.11
N PHE A 66 -8.88 6.28 -18.39
CA PHE A 66 -7.59 6.20 -17.72
C PHE A 66 -6.43 6.25 -18.72
N ALA A 67 -6.51 5.49 -19.81
CA ALA A 67 -5.52 5.47 -20.87
C ALA A 67 -5.39 6.85 -21.53
N PHE A 68 -6.50 7.49 -21.87
CA PHE A 68 -6.52 8.84 -22.44
C PHE A 68 -5.86 9.85 -21.49
N GLY A 69 -6.28 9.87 -20.22
CA GLY A 69 -5.73 10.78 -19.20
C GLY A 69 -4.23 10.59 -19.00
N THR A 70 -3.76 9.34 -19.00
CA THR A 70 -2.35 8.98 -18.87
C THR A 70 -1.53 9.41 -20.10
N ILE A 71 -2.00 9.12 -21.30
CA ILE A 71 -1.31 9.47 -22.56
C ILE A 71 -1.24 10.99 -22.71
N ALA A 72 -2.33 11.70 -22.44
CA ALA A 72 -2.35 13.16 -22.48
C ALA A 72 -1.29 13.77 -21.55
N PHE A 73 -1.25 13.30 -20.30
CA PHE A 73 -0.27 13.76 -19.32
C PHE A 73 1.18 13.45 -19.75
N PHE A 74 1.42 12.24 -20.26
CA PHE A 74 2.71 11.83 -20.78
C PHE A 74 3.19 12.71 -21.94
N LEU A 75 2.33 12.99 -22.93
CA LEU A 75 2.66 13.80 -24.10
C LEU A 75 3.00 15.25 -23.73
N VAL A 76 2.25 15.84 -22.78
CA VAL A 76 2.55 17.18 -22.25
C VAL A 76 3.93 17.21 -21.60
N TRP A 77 4.24 16.25 -20.73
CA TRP A 77 5.55 16.22 -20.09
C TRP A 77 6.69 15.91 -21.08
N ARG A 78 6.42 15.08 -22.10
CA ARG A 78 7.42 14.70 -23.11
C ARG A 78 7.83 15.90 -23.96
N SER A 79 6.89 16.79 -24.24
CA SER A 79 7.15 18.05 -24.95
C SER A 79 7.76 19.12 -24.05
N ARG A 80 7.32 19.22 -22.78
CA ARG A 80 7.75 20.27 -21.85
C ARG A 80 9.17 20.09 -21.30
N SER A 81 9.51 18.87 -20.88
CA SER A 81 10.78 18.55 -20.21
C SER A 81 11.15 17.09 -20.47
N PRO A 82 11.70 16.76 -21.66
CA PRO A 82 12.06 15.40 -22.01
C PRO A 82 13.10 14.85 -21.03
N HIS A 83 12.87 13.64 -20.55
CA HIS A 83 13.75 12.95 -19.60
C HIS A 83 13.97 11.51 -20.06
N GLU A 84 15.19 10.99 -19.89
CA GLU A 84 15.57 9.65 -20.38
C GLU A 84 14.67 8.54 -19.81
N TRP A 85 14.30 8.64 -18.53
CA TRP A 85 13.48 7.65 -17.83
C TRP A 85 11.98 7.87 -17.96
N GLN A 86 11.52 8.86 -18.73
CA GLN A 86 10.13 9.32 -18.69
C GLN A 86 9.10 8.25 -19.08
N ILE A 87 9.45 7.33 -19.97
CA ILE A 87 8.59 6.19 -20.31
C ILE A 87 8.33 5.34 -19.06
N TRP A 88 9.37 5.05 -18.28
CA TRP A 88 9.24 4.26 -17.05
C TRP A 88 8.63 5.06 -15.91
N SER A 89 9.06 6.31 -15.70
CA SER A 89 8.58 7.12 -14.58
C SER A 89 7.15 7.65 -14.75
N VAL A 90 6.64 7.77 -15.97
CA VAL A 90 5.25 8.19 -16.19
C VAL A 90 4.38 6.99 -16.56
N LEU A 91 4.65 6.35 -17.70
CA LEU A 91 3.81 5.25 -18.17
C LEU A 91 3.98 4.01 -17.29
N GLY A 92 5.19 3.76 -16.77
CA GLY A 92 5.41 2.65 -15.85
C GLY A 92 4.72 2.84 -14.50
N SER A 93 4.79 4.04 -13.91
CA SER A 93 4.03 4.35 -12.68
C SER A 93 2.51 4.29 -12.92
N ALA A 94 2.03 4.79 -14.05
CA ALA A 94 0.62 4.67 -14.43
C ALA A 94 0.19 3.22 -14.62
N LEU A 95 1.05 2.36 -15.19
CA LEU A 95 0.78 0.93 -15.30
C LEU A 95 0.76 0.24 -13.93
N LEU A 96 1.62 0.61 -12.97
CA LEU A 96 1.54 0.06 -11.60
C LEU A 96 0.22 0.43 -10.91
N ILE A 97 -0.20 1.70 -11.01
CA ILE A 97 -1.51 2.18 -10.52
C ILE A 97 -2.63 1.37 -11.20
N TYR A 98 -2.52 1.26 -12.52
CA TYR A 98 -3.12 0.29 -13.43
C TYR A 98 -3.48 -1.05 -12.79
N LEU A 99 -2.40 -1.80 -12.57
CA LEU A 99 -2.41 -3.17 -12.12
C LEU A 99 -2.96 -3.27 -10.68
N SER A 100 -2.74 -2.27 -9.82
CA SER A 100 -3.40 -2.30 -8.52
C SER A 100 -4.91 -2.17 -8.62
N TYR A 101 -5.42 -1.26 -9.45
CA TYR A 101 -6.86 -1.12 -9.69
C TYR A 101 -7.45 -2.44 -10.21
N ALA A 102 -6.83 -3.05 -11.22
CA ALA A 102 -7.28 -4.34 -11.74
C ALA A 102 -7.26 -5.45 -10.67
N SER A 103 -6.26 -5.47 -9.78
CA SER A 103 -6.19 -6.40 -8.64
C SER A 103 -7.35 -6.21 -7.65
N VAL A 104 -7.71 -4.96 -7.36
CA VAL A 104 -8.87 -4.64 -6.52
C VAL A 104 -10.17 -5.12 -7.19
N GLN A 105 -10.31 -4.94 -8.50
CA GLN A 105 -11.48 -5.39 -9.25
C GLN A 105 -11.62 -6.91 -9.26
N VAL A 106 -10.52 -7.66 -9.35
CA VAL A 106 -10.55 -9.12 -9.13
C VAL A 106 -11.09 -9.46 -7.74
N SER A 107 -10.72 -8.70 -6.71
CA SER A 107 -11.23 -8.90 -5.35
C SER A 107 -12.73 -8.65 -5.25
N VAL A 108 -13.26 -7.66 -5.99
CA VAL A 108 -14.71 -7.39 -6.08
C VAL A 108 -15.44 -8.55 -6.76
N VAL A 109 -14.91 -9.07 -7.87
CA VAL A 109 -15.49 -10.22 -8.59
C VAL A 109 -15.51 -11.47 -7.71
N ILE A 110 -14.42 -11.72 -6.98
CA ILE A 110 -14.36 -12.83 -6.02
C ILE A 110 -15.37 -12.63 -4.88
N ASN A 111 -15.57 -11.38 -4.41
CA ASN A 111 -16.60 -11.08 -3.42
C ASN A 111 -18.01 -11.36 -3.96
N ALA A 112 -18.30 -10.97 -5.20
CA ALA A 112 -19.56 -11.27 -5.87
C ALA A 112 -19.83 -12.78 -5.93
N TRP A 113 -18.81 -13.57 -6.29
CA TRP A 113 -18.87 -15.03 -6.37
C TRP A 113 -19.23 -15.72 -5.05
N TYR A 114 -18.78 -15.20 -3.91
CA TYR A 114 -19.08 -15.80 -2.60
C TYR A 114 -20.58 -15.80 -2.25
N GLY A 115 -21.35 -14.85 -2.76
CA GLY A 115 -22.79 -14.76 -2.49
C GLY A 115 -23.55 -16.03 -2.86
N PRO A 116 -23.69 -16.34 -4.16
CA PRO A 116 -24.41 -17.53 -4.61
C PRO A 116 -23.75 -18.82 -4.14
N PHE A 117 -22.42 -18.90 -4.12
CA PHE A 117 -21.71 -20.10 -3.65
C PHE A 117 -22.11 -20.49 -2.22
N TYR A 118 -22.05 -19.56 -1.28
CA TYR A 118 -22.39 -19.87 0.11
C TYR A 118 -23.90 -20.01 0.34
N ASN A 119 -24.74 -19.37 -0.47
CA ASN A 119 -26.20 -19.63 -0.44
C ASN A 119 -26.49 -21.08 -0.82
N ASP A 120 -25.88 -21.59 -1.89
CA ASP A 120 -26.08 -22.95 -2.34
C ASP A 120 -25.49 -23.97 -1.36
N ILE A 121 -24.37 -23.64 -0.69
CA ILE A 121 -23.86 -24.44 0.44
C ILE A 121 -24.85 -24.48 1.60
N GLN A 122 -25.44 -23.34 1.97
CA GLN A 122 -26.45 -23.29 3.03
C GLN A 122 -27.65 -24.20 2.69
N THR A 123 -28.16 -24.12 1.46
CA THR A 123 -29.28 -24.95 1.00
C THR A 123 -28.88 -26.43 0.85
N ALA A 124 -27.67 -26.74 0.41
CA ALA A 124 -27.20 -28.13 0.34
C ALA A 124 -27.11 -28.77 1.74
N LEU A 125 -26.74 -27.99 2.76
CA LEU A 125 -26.64 -28.45 4.14
C LEU A 125 -28.02 -28.65 4.82
N THR A 126 -29.12 -28.10 4.30
CA THR A 126 -30.46 -28.39 4.82
C THR A 126 -30.95 -29.79 4.41
N GLY A 127 -30.40 -30.35 3.32
CA GLY A 127 -30.70 -31.71 2.88
C GLY A 127 -31.98 -31.84 2.04
N ASP A 128 -32.59 -30.73 1.60
CA ASP A 128 -33.87 -30.72 0.89
C ASP A 128 -33.77 -31.16 -0.60
N GLY A 129 -32.58 -31.53 -1.07
CA GLY A 129 -32.34 -32.00 -2.44
C GLY A 129 -32.44 -30.92 -3.53
N GLY A 130 -32.60 -29.65 -3.15
CA GLY A 130 -32.75 -28.52 -4.08
C GLY A 130 -31.45 -28.10 -4.80
N ILE A 131 -30.29 -28.55 -4.32
CA ILE A 131 -28.97 -28.28 -4.91
C ILE A 131 -28.27 -29.60 -5.21
N THR A 132 -27.76 -29.75 -6.43
CA THR A 132 -27.01 -30.93 -6.85
C THR A 132 -25.51 -30.75 -6.64
N ALA A 133 -24.76 -31.86 -6.62
CA ALA A 133 -23.30 -31.79 -6.63
C ALA A 133 -22.76 -31.03 -7.87
N GLY A 134 -23.47 -31.12 -9.00
CA GLY A 134 -23.13 -30.41 -10.23
C GLY A 134 -23.14 -28.89 -10.08
N ASP A 135 -24.10 -28.35 -9.32
CA ASP A 135 -24.21 -26.91 -9.07
C ASP A 135 -23.01 -26.39 -8.26
N LEU A 136 -22.62 -27.14 -7.21
CA LEU A 136 -21.43 -26.79 -6.41
C LEU A 136 -20.13 -26.91 -7.20
N TYR A 137 -19.96 -27.96 -8.02
CA TYR A 137 -18.81 -28.05 -8.93
C TYR A 137 -18.83 -26.93 -9.97
N GLY A 138 -20.01 -26.49 -10.43
CA GLY A 138 -20.18 -25.34 -11.30
C GLY A 138 -19.60 -24.06 -10.69
N HIS A 139 -19.87 -23.79 -9.41
CA HIS A 139 -19.25 -22.65 -8.71
C HIS A 139 -17.73 -22.71 -8.69
N PHE A 140 -17.14 -23.89 -8.44
CA PHE A 140 -15.68 -24.06 -8.49
C PHE A 140 -15.11 -23.86 -9.89
N LEU A 141 -15.81 -24.30 -10.95
CA LEU A 141 -15.39 -24.04 -12.32
C LEU A 141 -15.34 -22.54 -12.60
N VAL A 142 -16.40 -21.80 -12.22
CA VAL A 142 -16.42 -20.32 -12.33
C VAL A 142 -15.27 -19.71 -11.52
N PHE A 143 -15.04 -20.15 -10.29
CA PHE A 143 -13.93 -19.69 -9.47
C PHE A 143 -12.57 -19.92 -10.15
N CYS A 144 -12.34 -21.09 -10.74
CA CYS A 144 -11.13 -21.40 -11.49
C CYS A 144 -10.93 -20.47 -12.69
N THR A 145 -12.00 -20.05 -13.37
CA THR A 145 -11.89 -19.05 -14.45
C THR A 145 -11.42 -17.68 -13.96
N ILE A 146 -11.62 -17.35 -12.69
CA ILE A 146 -11.13 -16.10 -12.08
C ILE A 146 -9.70 -16.31 -11.53
N ALA A 147 -9.49 -17.38 -10.76
CA ALA A 147 -8.28 -17.61 -9.99
C ALA A 147 -7.06 -17.89 -10.86
N PHE A 148 -7.16 -18.73 -11.89
CA PHE A 148 -6.00 -19.08 -12.72
C PHE A 148 -5.48 -17.89 -13.56
N PRO A 149 -6.32 -17.10 -14.24
CA PRO A 149 -5.86 -15.87 -14.89
C PRO A 149 -5.27 -14.86 -13.90
N TYR A 150 -5.85 -14.76 -12.69
CA TYR A 150 -5.33 -13.87 -11.66
C TYR A 150 -3.91 -14.26 -11.20
N ILE A 151 -3.58 -15.55 -11.14
CA ILE A 151 -2.21 -16.00 -10.85
C ILE A 151 -1.23 -15.50 -11.92
N LEU A 152 -1.58 -15.65 -13.20
CA LEU A 152 -0.75 -15.15 -14.30
C LEU A 152 -0.58 -13.62 -14.20
N PHE A 153 -1.68 -12.91 -13.93
CA PHE A 153 -1.70 -11.47 -13.71
C PHE A 153 -0.74 -11.03 -12.59
N ILE A 154 -0.78 -11.68 -11.42
CA ILE A 154 0.12 -11.36 -10.30
C ILE A 154 1.58 -11.58 -10.67
N ILE A 155 1.90 -12.66 -11.39
CA ILE A 155 3.28 -12.97 -11.78
C ILE A 155 3.81 -11.89 -12.74
N LEU A 156 3.00 -11.49 -13.72
CA LEU A 156 3.35 -10.41 -14.65
C LEU A 156 3.51 -9.07 -13.94
N ASN A 157 2.61 -8.75 -13.01
CA ASN A 157 2.72 -7.54 -12.19
C ASN A 157 4.03 -7.53 -11.38
N ARG A 158 4.34 -8.61 -10.67
CA ARG A 158 5.60 -8.74 -9.92
C ARG A 158 6.83 -8.61 -10.81
N PHE A 159 6.81 -9.21 -11.99
CA PHE A 159 7.90 -9.10 -12.95
C PHE A 159 8.07 -7.65 -13.43
N PHE A 160 6.98 -6.96 -13.73
CA PHE A 160 6.99 -5.56 -14.13
C PHE A 160 7.50 -4.64 -12.99
N THR A 161 7.01 -4.81 -11.76
CA THR A 161 7.49 -4.10 -10.57
C THR A 161 9.00 -4.28 -10.38
N ALA A 162 9.53 -5.51 -10.51
CA ALA A 162 10.96 -5.76 -10.41
C ALA A 162 11.77 -4.98 -11.46
N HIS A 163 11.27 -4.91 -12.70
CA HIS A 163 11.89 -4.11 -13.76
C HIS A 163 11.83 -2.62 -13.48
N TYR A 164 10.68 -2.13 -13.04
CA TYR A 164 10.48 -0.73 -12.68
C TYR A 164 11.44 -0.29 -11.58
N ILE A 165 11.53 -1.06 -10.48
CA ILE A 165 12.45 -0.79 -9.37
C ILE A 165 13.90 -0.79 -9.87
N PHE A 166 14.27 -1.75 -10.73
CA PHE A 166 15.62 -1.80 -11.28
C PHE A 166 15.94 -0.60 -12.17
N ARG A 167 14.99 -0.11 -12.99
CA ARG A 167 15.17 1.11 -13.79
C ARG A 167 15.33 2.35 -12.91
N TRP A 168 14.53 2.48 -11.86
CA TRP A 168 14.67 3.58 -10.91
C TRP A 168 16.01 3.50 -10.17
N ARG A 169 16.43 2.32 -9.71
CA ARG A 169 17.77 2.10 -9.14
C ARG A 169 18.87 2.51 -10.11
N THR A 170 18.77 2.12 -11.38
CA THR A 170 19.75 2.47 -12.41
C THR A 170 19.85 3.99 -12.58
N ALA A 171 18.70 4.67 -12.63
CA ALA A 171 18.63 6.12 -12.73
C ALA A 171 19.30 6.82 -11.54
N MET A 172 19.03 6.37 -10.32
CA MET A 172 19.66 6.89 -9.11
C MET A 172 21.17 6.63 -9.07
N ASN A 173 21.58 5.41 -9.44
CA ASN A 173 22.99 5.04 -9.50
C ASN A 173 23.75 5.95 -10.48
N ASN A 174 23.26 6.09 -11.72
CA ASN A 174 23.89 6.94 -12.73
C ASN A 174 23.99 8.39 -12.25
N TYR A 175 22.89 8.92 -11.70
CA TYR A 175 22.84 10.28 -11.17
C TYR A 175 23.92 10.55 -10.10
N TYR A 176 24.10 9.66 -9.13
CA TYR A 176 25.10 9.85 -8.07
C TYR A 176 26.54 9.55 -8.54
N VAL A 177 26.73 8.56 -9.41
CA VAL A 177 28.06 8.21 -9.96
C VAL A 177 28.62 9.33 -10.83
N GLU A 178 27.79 9.99 -11.65
CA GLU A 178 28.21 11.19 -12.40
C GLU A 178 28.73 12.31 -11.48
N ARG A 179 28.20 12.37 -10.25
CA ARG A 179 28.52 13.37 -9.23
C ARG A 179 29.50 12.84 -8.20
N TRP A 180 30.19 11.74 -8.50
CA TRP A 180 31.10 11.05 -7.57
C TRP A 180 32.12 12.01 -6.94
N LYS A 181 32.68 12.94 -7.71
CA LYS A 181 33.66 13.92 -7.18
C LYS A 181 33.11 14.76 -6.02
N GLN A 182 31.81 15.04 -6.01
CA GLN A 182 31.13 15.83 -4.97
C GLN A 182 30.76 14.97 -3.75
N VAL A 183 30.33 13.74 -3.98
CA VAL A 183 29.78 12.87 -2.91
C VAL A 183 30.78 11.90 -2.29
N ARG A 184 31.94 11.65 -2.92
CA ARG A 184 32.93 10.64 -2.47
C ARG A 184 33.49 10.85 -1.08
N ASN A 185 33.48 12.08 -0.58
CA ASN A 185 34.01 12.43 0.75
C ASN A 185 32.98 12.17 1.86
N ILE A 186 31.75 11.77 1.50
CA ILE A 186 30.71 11.43 2.46
C ILE A 186 30.96 10.01 2.95
N GLU A 187 30.86 9.80 4.26
CA GLU A 187 31.08 8.49 4.88
C GLU A 187 30.17 7.41 4.27
N GLY A 188 30.79 6.30 3.86
CA GLY A 188 30.07 5.17 3.25
C GLY A 188 29.50 5.48 1.87
N ALA A 189 30.07 6.43 1.12
CA ALA A 189 29.50 6.88 -0.15
C ALA A 189 29.23 5.72 -1.14
N SER A 190 30.16 4.77 -1.26
CA SER A 190 30.00 3.57 -2.09
C SER A 190 28.80 2.71 -1.65
N GLN A 191 28.68 2.45 -0.35
CA GLN A 191 27.57 1.69 0.23
C GLN A 191 26.24 2.41 0.03
N ARG A 192 26.17 3.73 0.26
CA ARG A 192 24.94 4.52 0.04
C ARG A 192 24.51 4.47 -1.43
N ILE A 193 25.44 4.59 -2.39
CA ILE A 193 25.09 4.44 -3.82
C ILE A 193 24.58 3.02 -4.12
N GLN A 194 25.20 1.98 -3.58
CA GLN A 194 24.86 0.60 -3.91
C GLN A 194 23.56 0.11 -3.24
N GLU A 195 23.41 0.34 -1.93
CA GLU A 195 22.35 -0.21 -1.09
C GLU A 195 21.20 0.77 -0.89
N ASP A 196 21.48 2.03 -0.52
CA ASP A 196 20.42 2.98 -0.17
C ASP A 196 19.59 3.38 -1.39
N THR A 197 20.20 3.51 -2.58
CA THR A 197 19.44 3.79 -3.82
C THR A 197 18.45 2.67 -4.17
N MET A 198 18.88 1.41 -4.00
CA MET A 198 18.03 0.24 -4.22
C MET A 198 16.88 0.21 -3.23
N ARG A 199 17.18 0.35 -1.93
CA ARG A 199 16.16 0.33 -0.88
C ARG A 199 15.19 1.50 -1.02
N PHE A 200 15.69 2.70 -1.34
CA PHE A 200 14.85 3.88 -1.58
C PHE A 200 13.85 3.62 -2.71
N ALA A 201 14.31 3.16 -3.88
CA ALA A 201 13.44 2.88 -5.01
C ALA A 201 12.39 1.80 -4.68
N ALA A 202 12.80 0.71 -4.04
CA ALA A 202 11.90 -0.38 -3.66
C ALA A 202 10.85 0.05 -2.62
N ILE A 203 11.26 0.76 -1.57
CA ILE A 203 10.34 1.21 -0.52
C ILE A 203 9.38 2.29 -1.03
N MET A 204 9.88 3.24 -1.83
CA MET A 204 9.04 4.28 -2.42
C MET A 204 7.99 3.70 -3.37
N GLU A 205 8.36 2.74 -4.20
CA GLU A 205 7.43 2.03 -5.07
C GLU A 205 6.40 1.27 -4.24
N GLY A 206 6.84 0.43 -3.29
CA GLY A 206 5.94 -0.40 -2.49
C GLY A 206 4.96 0.41 -1.64
N LEU A 207 5.42 1.49 -0.99
CA LEU A 207 4.54 2.40 -0.26
C LEU A 207 3.58 3.14 -1.18
N GLY A 208 4.05 3.55 -2.36
CA GLY A 208 3.24 4.25 -3.36
C GLY A 208 2.10 3.37 -3.90
N VAL A 209 2.43 2.13 -4.29
CA VAL A 209 1.44 1.13 -4.73
C VAL A 209 0.48 0.84 -3.59
N ALA A 210 0.95 0.42 -2.41
CA ALA A 210 0.09 0.09 -1.28
C ALA A 210 -0.86 1.24 -0.86
N PHE A 211 -0.42 2.49 -0.98
CA PHE A 211 -1.27 3.66 -0.74
C PHE A 211 -2.40 3.78 -1.78
N VAL A 212 -2.06 3.61 -3.06
CA VAL A 212 -3.03 3.62 -4.17
C VAL A 212 -3.98 2.43 -4.05
N ASP A 213 -3.49 1.22 -3.80
CA ASP A 213 -4.29 0.02 -3.54
C ASP A 213 -5.33 0.28 -2.44
N SER A 214 -4.93 0.92 -1.35
CA SER A 214 -5.83 1.23 -0.22
C SER A 214 -6.93 2.21 -0.64
N ILE A 215 -6.61 3.24 -1.41
CA ILE A 215 -7.61 4.19 -1.93
C ILE A 215 -8.55 3.49 -2.92
N MET A 216 -8.01 2.72 -3.87
CA MET A 216 -8.81 2.00 -4.86
C MET A 216 -9.73 0.97 -4.22
N THR A 217 -9.24 0.28 -3.20
CA THR A 217 -10.03 -0.66 -2.40
C THR A 217 -11.18 0.04 -1.68
N LEU A 218 -10.95 1.23 -1.10
CA LEU A 218 -12.03 2.02 -0.52
C LEU A 218 -13.05 2.45 -1.58
N ILE A 219 -12.62 2.95 -2.73
CA ILE A 219 -13.51 3.35 -3.83
C ILE A 219 -14.37 2.17 -4.31
N ALA A 220 -13.79 0.98 -4.40
CA ALA A 220 -14.48 -0.21 -4.88
C ALA A 220 -15.38 -0.87 -3.82
N PHE A 221 -14.92 -0.98 -2.57
CA PHE A 221 -15.62 -1.73 -1.53
C PHE A 221 -16.52 -0.88 -0.62
N LEU A 222 -16.34 0.44 -0.52
CA LEU A 222 -17.30 1.27 0.23
C LEU A 222 -18.71 1.22 -0.36
N PRO A 223 -18.93 1.35 -1.69
CA PRO A 223 -20.26 1.20 -2.28
C PRO A 223 -20.83 -0.21 -2.08
N VAL A 224 -20.00 -1.25 -2.24
CA VAL A 224 -20.40 -2.65 -2.00
C VAL A 224 -20.84 -2.84 -0.54
N LEU A 225 -20.06 -2.34 0.42
CA LEU A 225 -20.37 -2.42 1.85
C LEU A 225 -21.62 -1.60 2.21
N ALA A 226 -21.81 -0.44 1.57
CA ALA A 226 -22.99 0.39 1.74
C ALA A 226 -24.26 -0.31 1.21
N ALA A 227 -24.19 -0.94 0.04
CA ALA A 227 -25.30 -1.72 -0.53
C ALA A 227 -25.67 -2.91 0.39
N LEU A 228 -24.67 -3.62 0.90
CA LEU A 228 -24.88 -4.75 1.82
C LEU A 228 -25.37 -4.31 3.21
N SER A 229 -25.12 -3.05 3.59
CA SER A 229 -25.55 -2.51 4.89
C SER A 229 -27.06 -2.46 5.07
N VAL A 230 -27.84 -2.45 3.98
CA VAL A 230 -29.31 -2.46 4.02
C VAL A 230 -29.83 -3.73 4.73
N HIS A 231 -29.07 -4.82 4.71
CA HIS A 231 -29.45 -6.05 5.38
C HIS A 231 -29.23 -6.04 6.91
N VAL A 232 -28.57 -5.00 7.44
CA VAL A 232 -28.22 -4.85 8.86
C VAL A 232 -28.97 -3.64 9.41
N GLU A 233 -30.09 -3.85 10.10
CA GLU A 233 -30.93 -2.72 10.58
C GLU A 233 -30.42 -2.09 11.88
N SER A 234 -29.76 -2.85 12.75
CA SER A 234 -29.32 -2.35 14.05
C SER A 234 -28.00 -2.98 14.49
N LEU A 235 -27.05 -2.13 14.89
CA LEU A 235 -25.85 -2.60 15.58
C LEU A 235 -26.17 -2.82 17.07
N PRO A 236 -25.58 -3.84 17.72
CA PRO A 236 -25.56 -3.91 19.17
C PRO A 236 -25.13 -2.56 19.76
N ILE A 237 -25.84 -2.07 20.78
CA ILE A 237 -25.55 -0.83 21.54
C ILE A 237 -25.86 0.48 20.77
N LEU A 238 -25.55 0.58 19.47
CA LEU A 238 -25.71 1.82 18.68
C LEU A 238 -27.11 1.99 18.06
N GLY A 239 -27.91 0.93 17.98
CA GLY A 239 -29.25 0.99 17.39
C GLY A 239 -29.22 1.11 15.87
N ALA A 240 -30.30 1.64 15.29
CA ALA A 240 -30.45 1.80 13.85
C ALA A 240 -29.79 3.09 13.37
N ILE A 241 -28.74 2.96 12.56
CA ILE A 241 -28.03 4.07 11.92
C ILE A 241 -27.97 3.83 10.41
N PRO A 242 -27.89 4.87 9.56
CA PRO A 242 -27.64 4.68 8.12
C PRO A 242 -26.28 4.02 7.89
N TYR A 243 -26.23 3.05 6.97
CA TYR A 243 -25.01 2.34 6.56
C TYR A 243 -24.15 1.82 7.75
N PRO A 244 -24.71 0.98 8.63
CA PRO A 244 -24.06 0.62 9.89
C PRO A 244 -22.70 -0.07 9.71
N LEU A 245 -22.52 -0.86 8.65
CA LEU A 245 -21.25 -1.54 8.38
C LEU A 245 -20.15 -0.55 7.97
N VAL A 246 -20.50 0.48 7.19
CA VAL A 246 -19.57 1.55 6.80
C VAL A 246 -19.16 2.34 8.05
N ALA A 247 -20.12 2.76 8.87
CA ALA A 247 -19.85 3.46 10.12
C ALA A 247 -18.96 2.62 11.06
N LEU A 248 -19.27 1.34 11.22
CA LEU A 248 -18.48 0.40 12.02
C LEU A 248 -17.05 0.28 11.48
N SER A 249 -16.87 0.15 10.16
CA SER A 249 -15.53 0.01 9.56
C SER A 249 -14.65 1.24 9.81
N ILE A 250 -15.22 2.45 9.75
CA ILE A 250 -14.52 3.70 10.02
C ILE A 250 -14.14 3.79 11.50
N VAL A 251 -15.11 3.60 12.40
CA VAL A 251 -14.88 3.69 13.85
C VAL A 251 -13.85 2.66 14.30
N TRP A 252 -13.97 1.42 13.83
CA TRP A 252 -13.05 0.33 14.15
C TRP A 252 -11.64 0.64 13.66
N SER A 253 -11.49 1.12 12.42
CA SER A 253 -10.19 1.46 11.85
C SER A 253 -9.53 2.66 12.53
N LEU A 254 -10.31 3.67 12.91
CA LEU A 254 -9.83 4.80 13.71
C LEU A 254 -9.36 4.34 15.09
N PHE A 255 -10.15 3.49 15.76
CA PHE A 255 -9.80 2.91 17.05
C PHE A 255 -8.49 2.13 16.97
N GLY A 256 -8.36 1.21 16.01
CA GLY A 256 -7.13 0.46 15.79
C GLY A 256 -5.93 1.34 15.52
N THR A 257 -6.11 2.36 14.69
CA THR A 257 -5.05 3.32 14.37
C THR A 257 -4.58 4.08 15.61
N LEU A 258 -5.51 4.56 16.44
CA LEU A 258 -5.18 5.25 17.68
C LEU A 258 -4.45 4.33 18.66
N VAL A 259 -4.93 3.09 18.86
CA VAL A 259 -4.29 2.11 19.75
C VAL A 259 -2.85 1.85 19.32
N LEU A 260 -2.61 1.66 18.02
CA LEU A 260 -1.28 1.33 17.50
C LEU A 260 -0.34 2.53 17.49
N ILE A 261 -0.83 3.75 17.22
CA ILE A 261 -0.06 4.99 17.38
C ILE A 261 0.36 5.17 18.85
N LEU A 262 -0.58 5.02 19.79
CA LEU A 262 -0.31 5.19 21.22
C LEU A 262 0.71 4.17 21.72
N ALA A 263 0.63 2.91 21.28
CA ALA A 263 1.62 1.89 21.59
C ALA A 263 2.99 2.19 20.91
N GLY A 264 2.99 2.65 19.66
CA GLY A 264 4.18 2.83 18.84
C GLY A 264 4.92 4.16 19.01
N ILE A 265 4.35 5.16 19.69
CA ILE A 265 4.83 6.56 19.68
C ILE A 265 6.31 6.72 20.12
N LYS A 266 6.80 5.84 20.99
CA LYS A 266 8.18 5.89 21.49
C LYS A 266 9.20 5.19 20.59
N LEU A 267 8.77 4.30 19.69
CA LEU A 267 9.66 3.46 18.87
C LEU A 267 10.61 4.29 17.99
N PRO A 268 10.17 5.31 17.23
CA PRO A 268 11.09 6.09 16.39
C PRO A 268 12.20 6.78 17.18
N GLY A 269 11.87 7.29 18.38
CA GLY A 269 12.85 7.93 19.27
C GLY A 269 13.86 6.94 19.85
N LEU A 270 13.47 5.69 20.06
CA LEU A 270 14.37 4.63 20.50
C LEU A 270 15.28 4.14 19.37
N GLU A 271 14.75 3.99 18.16
CA GLU A 271 15.54 3.64 16.97
C GLU A 271 16.62 4.71 16.68
N PHE A 272 16.27 5.99 16.81
CA PHE A 272 17.24 7.07 16.68
C PHE A 272 18.35 6.98 17.74
N LYS A 273 18.00 6.69 19.00
CA LYS A 273 18.99 6.45 20.05
C LYS A 273 19.84 5.21 19.77
N ASN A 274 19.27 4.18 19.15
CA ASN A 274 20.00 2.97 18.74
C ASN A 274 21.08 3.28 17.72
N GLN A 275 20.71 4.00 16.67
CA GLN A 275 21.65 4.43 15.63
C GLN A 275 22.83 5.21 16.21
N ARG A 276 22.60 6.05 17.23
CA ARG A 276 23.68 6.81 17.91
C ARG A 276 24.63 5.91 18.71
N VAL A 277 24.12 4.97 19.50
CA VAL A 277 24.99 4.07 20.29
C VAL A 277 25.75 3.09 19.40
N GLU A 278 25.13 2.61 18.32
CA GLU A 278 25.80 1.76 17.33
C GLU A 278 26.85 2.53 16.53
N ALA A 279 26.57 3.78 16.15
CA ALA A 279 27.55 4.62 15.47
C ALA A 279 28.77 4.89 16.34
N ALA A 280 28.59 5.14 17.64
CA ALA A 280 29.72 5.31 18.57
C ALA A 280 30.58 4.03 18.67
N PHE A 281 29.93 2.86 18.78
CA PHE A 281 30.64 1.58 18.80
C PHE A 281 31.39 1.30 17.49
N ARG A 282 30.74 1.51 16.34
CA ARG A 282 31.36 1.34 15.02
C ARG A 282 32.53 2.32 14.80
N LYS A 283 32.41 3.57 15.23
CA LYS A 283 33.48 4.56 15.13
C LYS A 283 34.74 4.09 15.85
N GLU A 284 34.59 3.58 17.06
CA GLU A 284 35.72 3.07 17.84
C GLU A 284 36.42 1.89 17.15
N LEU A 285 35.64 1.00 16.52
CA LEU A 285 36.19 -0.10 15.73
C LEU A 285 36.96 0.37 14.50
N VAL A 286 36.42 1.34 13.76
CA VAL A 286 37.10 1.92 12.58
C VAL A 286 38.41 2.60 12.97
N LEU A 287 38.44 3.34 14.08
CA LEU A 287 39.69 3.91 14.60
C LEU A 287 40.71 2.82 14.95
N GLY A 288 40.24 1.68 15.48
CA GLY A 288 41.08 0.51 15.73
C GLY A 288 41.62 -0.18 14.47
N GLU A 289 41.09 0.10 13.27
CA GLU A 289 41.68 -0.39 12.01
C GLU A 289 42.93 0.41 11.62
N GLU A 290 43.01 1.69 12.04
CA GLU A 290 44.09 2.61 11.68
C GLU A 290 45.12 2.82 12.80
N ASP A 291 44.71 2.68 14.06
CA ASP A 291 45.54 2.97 15.25
C ASP A 291 45.46 1.86 16.31
N GLU A 292 46.61 1.27 16.67
CA GLU A 292 46.73 0.21 17.69
C GLU A 292 46.39 0.70 19.11
N GLU A 293 46.44 2.00 19.37
CA GLU A 293 46.02 2.61 20.64
C GLU A 293 44.49 2.78 20.73
N SER A 294 43.76 2.68 19.63
CA SER A 294 42.31 2.77 19.58
C SER A 294 41.65 1.38 19.80
N ALA A 295 40.33 1.32 20.01
CA ALA A 295 39.61 0.05 20.18
C ALA A 295 40.08 -0.80 21.37
N LYS A 296 40.51 -0.15 22.47
CA LYS A 296 40.93 -0.85 23.70
C LYS A 296 39.77 -1.72 24.23
N PRO A 297 40.05 -2.94 24.73
CA PRO A 297 39.00 -3.87 25.17
C PRO A 297 38.01 -3.29 26.18
N GLY A 298 38.47 -2.42 27.09
CA GLY A 298 37.62 -1.73 28.07
C GLY A 298 36.61 -0.78 27.41
N THR A 299 37.08 0.09 26.53
CA THR A 299 36.23 1.05 25.79
C THR A 299 35.20 0.34 24.93
N LEU A 300 35.60 -0.70 24.19
CA LEU A 300 34.69 -1.50 23.37
C LEU A 300 33.62 -2.21 24.22
N SER A 301 34.01 -2.76 25.37
CA SER A 301 33.07 -3.38 26.31
C SER A 301 32.02 -2.39 26.82
N ASP A 302 32.43 -1.17 27.16
CA ASP A 302 31.53 -0.12 27.66
C ASP A 302 30.59 0.38 26.56
N LEU A 303 31.10 0.62 25.36
CA LEU A 303 30.28 1.01 24.20
C LEU A 303 29.28 -0.09 23.84
N PHE A 304 29.72 -1.34 23.81
CA PHE A 304 28.83 -2.47 23.54
C PHE A 304 27.80 -2.69 24.67
N ALA A 305 28.14 -2.42 25.92
CA ALA A 305 27.18 -2.42 27.02
C ALA A 305 26.07 -1.37 26.83
N ASN A 306 26.40 -0.20 26.27
CA ASN A 306 25.41 0.82 25.91
C ASN A 306 24.51 0.37 24.76
N VAL A 307 25.08 -0.27 23.72
CA VAL A 307 24.32 -0.90 22.63
C VAL A 307 23.33 -1.91 23.21
N ARG A 308 23.80 -2.86 24.03
CA ARG A 308 22.95 -3.86 24.70
C ARG A 308 21.81 -3.23 25.49
N ARG A 309 22.10 -2.23 26.35
CA ARG A 309 21.08 -1.55 27.17
C ARG A 309 20.00 -0.90 26.30
N ASN A 310 20.38 -0.31 25.18
CA ASN A 310 19.43 0.31 24.26
C ASN A 310 18.57 -0.75 23.55
N TYR A 311 19.17 -1.85 23.08
CA TYR A 311 18.45 -2.98 22.50
C TYR A 311 17.43 -3.59 23.45
N PHE A 312 17.78 -3.83 24.71
CA PHE A 312 16.81 -4.35 25.69
C PHE A 312 15.62 -3.41 25.91
N ARG A 313 15.85 -2.09 25.87
CA ARG A 313 14.75 -1.11 25.94
C ARG A 313 13.87 -1.20 24.70
N ILE A 314 14.45 -1.33 23.51
CA ILE A 314 13.74 -1.51 22.25
C ILE A 314 12.91 -2.79 22.27
N TYR A 315 13.48 -3.91 22.71
CA TYR A 315 12.79 -5.20 22.81
C TYR A 315 11.52 -5.09 23.65
N TRP A 316 11.61 -4.49 24.84
CA TRP A 316 10.42 -4.26 25.66
C TRP A 316 9.35 -3.42 24.97
N HIS A 317 9.75 -2.40 24.18
CA HIS A 317 8.81 -1.57 23.46
C HIS A 317 8.13 -2.28 22.29
N TYR A 318 8.88 -3.09 21.54
CA TYR A 318 8.31 -3.95 20.52
C TYR A 318 7.44 -5.06 21.12
N THR A 319 7.76 -5.61 22.30
CA THR A 319 6.95 -6.66 22.93
C THR A 319 5.52 -6.18 23.18
N TYR A 320 5.33 -5.05 23.86
CA TYR A 320 3.97 -4.56 24.11
C TYR A 320 3.33 -4.00 22.84
N PHE A 321 4.08 -3.35 21.94
CA PHE A 321 3.54 -2.91 20.64
C PHE A 321 3.00 -4.09 19.83
N ASN A 322 3.76 -5.18 19.73
CA ASN A 322 3.35 -6.39 19.04
C ASN A 322 2.17 -7.08 19.74
N LEU A 323 2.10 -7.05 21.07
CA LEU A 323 0.93 -7.55 21.80
C LEU A 323 -0.34 -6.78 21.38
N PHE A 324 -0.33 -5.44 21.42
CA PHE A 324 -1.47 -4.63 20.95
C PHE A 324 -1.77 -4.86 19.47
N ARG A 325 -0.74 -4.94 18.62
CA ARG A 325 -0.87 -5.22 17.19
C ARG A 325 -1.58 -6.55 16.92
N TYR A 326 -1.14 -7.63 17.57
CA TYR A 326 -1.72 -8.95 17.36
C TYR A 326 -3.11 -9.08 17.98
N MET A 327 -3.36 -8.49 19.15
CA MET A 327 -4.70 -8.43 19.72
C MET A 327 -5.67 -7.70 18.79
N TYR A 328 -5.23 -6.59 18.20
CA TYR A 328 -6.04 -5.83 17.26
C TYR A 328 -6.36 -6.62 15.99
N ILE A 329 -5.34 -7.21 15.34
CA ILE A 329 -5.53 -8.06 14.15
C ILE A 329 -6.46 -9.25 14.46
N GLN A 330 -6.32 -9.85 15.65
CA GLN A 330 -7.19 -10.95 16.04
C GLN A 330 -8.64 -10.49 16.29
N ALA A 331 -8.82 -9.31 16.88
CA ALA A 331 -10.14 -8.72 17.07
C ALA A 331 -10.81 -8.34 15.74
N ASP A 332 -10.02 -7.88 14.75
CA ASP A 332 -10.49 -7.55 13.40
C ASP A 332 -11.16 -8.75 12.71
N ASN A 333 -10.61 -9.96 12.89
CA ASN A 333 -11.19 -11.20 12.36
C ASN A 333 -12.58 -11.53 12.92
N VAL A 334 -12.96 -10.98 14.09
CA VAL A 334 -14.17 -11.37 14.83
C VAL A 334 -15.15 -10.21 14.99
N VAL A 335 -14.71 -8.96 14.89
CA VAL A 335 -15.54 -7.77 15.15
C VAL A 335 -16.79 -7.77 14.27
N ALA A 336 -16.66 -8.01 12.96
CA ALA A 336 -17.79 -8.02 12.05
C ALA A 336 -18.80 -9.13 12.42
N TYR A 337 -18.33 -10.31 12.83
CA TYR A 337 -19.22 -11.37 13.32
C TYR A 337 -20.01 -10.94 14.54
N ILE A 338 -19.35 -10.35 15.55
CA ILE A 338 -20.00 -9.91 16.80
C ILE A 338 -21.16 -8.94 16.50
N PHE A 339 -20.92 -7.98 15.60
CA PHE A 339 -21.94 -6.99 15.22
C PHE A 339 -23.04 -7.59 14.34
N LEU A 340 -22.74 -8.65 13.58
CA LEU A 340 -23.72 -9.34 12.75
C LEU A 340 -24.58 -10.35 13.53
N VAL A 341 -24.19 -10.79 14.74
CA VAL A 341 -24.91 -11.82 15.52
C VAL A 341 -26.43 -11.59 15.58
N PRO A 342 -26.95 -10.39 15.93
CA PRO A 342 -28.40 -10.17 15.97
C PRO A 342 -29.08 -10.38 14.62
N THR A 343 -28.43 -9.93 13.54
CA THR A 343 -28.92 -10.07 12.16
C THR A 343 -28.91 -11.53 11.71
N ILE A 344 -27.85 -12.28 12.05
CA ILE A 344 -27.72 -13.71 11.76
C ILE A 344 -28.83 -14.49 12.48
N VAL A 345 -28.99 -14.28 13.78
CA VAL A 345 -29.99 -15.01 14.60
C VAL A 345 -31.43 -14.69 14.16
N SER A 346 -31.67 -13.49 13.63
CA SER A 346 -32.98 -13.13 13.06
C SER A 346 -33.34 -13.86 11.75
N GLY A 347 -32.38 -14.54 11.12
CA GLY A 347 -32.58 -15.23 9.83
C GLY A 347 -32.74 -14.29 8.63
N ARG A 348 -32.43 -12.99 8.78
CA ARG A 348 -32.64 -11.97 7.75
C ARG A 348 -31.59 -12.00 6.63
N ILE A 349 -30.39 -12.51 6.92
CA ILE A 349 -29.31 -12.66 5.94
C ILE A 349 -29.02 -14.12 5.67
N THR A 350 -28.69 -14.42 4.42
CA THR A 350 -28.19 -15.72 4.02
C THR A 350 -26.69 -15.85 4.32
N LEU A 351 -26.19 -17.08 4.28
CA LEU A 351 -24.76 -17.37 4.43
C LEU A 351 -23.92 -16.67 3.36
N GLY A 352 -24.44 -16.52 2.14
CA GLY A 352 -23.83 -15.74 1.06
C GLY A 352 -23.66 -14.27 1.40
N ILE A 353 -24.74 -13.59 1.78
CA ILE A 353 -24.70 -12.17 2.16
C ILE A 353 -23.75 -11.96 3.35
N MET A 354 -23.79 -12.86 4.34
CA MET A 354 -22.87 -12.80 5.48
C MET A 354 -21.41 -12.85 5.02
N ASN A 355 -21.03 -13.78 4.14
CA ASN A 355 -19.67 -13.88 3.62
C ASN A 355 -19.25 -12.66 2.80
N GLN A 356 -20.15 -12.10 2.00
CA GLN A 356 -19.90 -10.86 1.27
C GLN A 356 -19.66 -9.68 2.20
N ILE A 357 -20.46 -9.54 3.26
CA ILE A 357 -20.29 -8.49 4.28
C ILE A 357 -18.93 -8.63 4.96
N LEU A 358 -18.59 -9.82 5.45
CA LEU A 358 -17.36 -10.05 6.22
C LEU A 358 -16.11 -9.70 5.39
N ARG A 359 -16.10 -10.07 4.10
CA ARG A 359 -14.98 -9.79 3.20
C ARG A 359 -14.92 -8.32 2.79
N ALA A 360 -16.05 -7.72 2.40
CA ALA A 360 -16.10 -6.30 2.07
C ALA A 360 -15.70 -5.43 3.27
N PHE A 361 -16.18 -5.77 4.47
CA PHE A 361 -15.80 -5.11 5.71
C PHE A 361 -14.29 -5.20 5.95
N GLY A 362 -13.70 -6.39 5.84
CA GLY A 362 -12.25 -6.58 6.01
C GLY A 362 -11.42 -5.77 5.02
N GLN A 363 -11.84 -5.70 3.75
CA GLN A 363 -11.18 -4.87 2.72
C GLN A 363 -11.20 -3.38 3.09
N VAL A 364 -12.37 -2.86 3.50
CA VAL A 364 -12.52 -1.45 3.90
C VAL A 364 -11.72 -1.16 5.18
N ALA A 365 -11.84 -2.00 6.20
CA ALA A 365 -11.14 -1.83 7.47
C ALA A 365 -9.62 -1.85 7.31
N SER A 366 -9.09 -2.80 6.53
CA SER A 366 -7.66 -2.90 6.23
C SER A 366 -7.14 -1.67 5.48
N SER A 367 -7.92 -1.16 4.52
CA SER A 367 -7.53 0.00 3.70
C SER A 367 -7.37 1.28 4.53
N PHE A 368 -8.23 1.50 5.53
CA PHE A 368 -8.07 2.63 6.46
C PHE A 368 -6.83 2.51 7.35
N GLN A 369 -6.28 1.31 7.52
CA GLN A 369 -5.12 1.03 8.38
C GLN A 369 -3.79 1.06 7.61
N PHE A 370 -3.77 1.54 6.36
CA PHE A 370 -2.56 1.66 5.54
C PHE A 370 -1.37 2.30 6.28
N LEU A 371 -1.57 3.45 6.93
CA LEU A 371 -0.48 4.18 7.58
C LEU A 371 0.17 3.38 8.71
N VAL A 372 -0.63 2.59 9.42
CA VAL A 372 -0.18 1.82 10.57
C VAL A 372 0.51 0.53 10.12
N SER A 373 -0.07 -0.15 9.13
CA SER A 373 0.54 -1.34 8.53
C SER A 373 1.88 -1.02 7.86
N SER A 374 2.01 0.18 7.29
CA SER A 374 3.22 0.68 6.63
C SER A 374 4.21 1.37 7.57
N TRP A 375 3.94 1.46 8.88
CA TRP A 375 4.71 2.28 9.81
C TRP A 375 6.20 1.94 9.85
N THR A 376 6.55 0.66 9.97
CA THR A 376 7.95 0.20 9.99
C THR A 376 8.67 0.55 8.68
N THR A 377 7.98 0.37 7.56
CA THR A 377 8.49 0.67 6.22
C THR A 377 8.70 2.18 6.02
N ILE A 378 7.80 3.01 6.54
CA ILE A 378 7.95 4.48 6.54
C ILE A 378 9.16 4.91 7.37
N ILE A 379 9.39 4.30 8.53
CA ILE A 379 10.58 4.58 9.36
C ILE A 379 11.87 4.22 8.60
N GLU A 380 11.90 3.06 7.93
CA GLU A 380 13.05 2.67 7.11
C GLU A 380 13.30 3.68 5.98
N LEU A 381 12.23 4.11 5.28
CA LEU A 381 12.32 5.15 4.25
C LEU A 381 12.90 6.45 4.80
N ILE A 382 12.44 6.91 5.97
CA ILE A 382 12.95 8.14 6.61
C ILE A 382 14.44 7.99 6.93
N SER A 383 14.89 6.81 7.37
CA SER A 383 16.30 6.54 7.65
C SER A 383 17.16 6.65 6.38
N ILE A 384 16.72 6.02 5.29
CA ILE A 384 17.41 6.07 3.99
C ILE A 384 17.40 7.50 3.42
N TYR A 385 16.25 8.17 3.48
CA TYR A 385 16.08 9.54 3.03
C TYR A 385 17.10 10.47 3.70
N LYS A 386 17.28 10.35 5.02
CA LYS A 386 18.27 11.16 5.76
C LYS A 386 19.70 10.90 5.27
N ARG A 387 20.08 9.64 5.01
CA ARG A 387 21.42 9.31 4.49
C ARG A 387 21.65 9.84 3.08
N LEU A 388 20.65 9.76 2.20
CA LEU A 388 20.71 10.32 0.85
C LEU A 388 20.62 11.85 0.85
N GLN A 389 20.00 12.47 1.85
CA GLN A 389 19.96 13.92 1.98
C GLN A 389 21.36 14.53 2.13
N ALA A 390 22.30 13.83 2.77
CA ALA A 390 23.70 14.26 2.82
C ALA A 390 24.31 14.39 1.42
N PHE A 391 23.99 13.46 0.50
CA PHE A 391 24.44 13.54 -0.88
C PHE A 391 23.82 14.74 -1.59
N GLU A 392 22.52 14.94 -1.44
CA GLU A 392 21.83 16.08 -2.06
C GLU A 392 22.37 17.42 -1.54
N ALA A 393 22.71 17.50 -0.25
CA ALA A 393 23.31 18.68 0.36
C ALA A 393 24.70 18.95 -0.21
N ALA A 394 25.56 17.93 -0.32
CA ALA A 394 26.89 18.08 -0.91
C ALA A 394 26.86 18.45 -2.40
N ILE A 395 25.90 17.92 -3.17
CA ILE A 395 25.71 18.27 -4.58
C ILE A 395 25.24 19.73 -4.74
N SER A 396 24.48 20.25 -3.75
CA SER A 396 23.90 21.59 -3.79
C SER A 396 24.73 22.64 -3.04
N ASP A 397 25.95 22.29 -2.60
CA ASP A 397 26.82 23.12 -1.75
C ASP A 397 26.11 23.66 -0.49
N GLN A 398 25.24 22.83 0.11
CA GLN A 398 24.52 23.13 1.34
C GLN A 398 25.21 22.52 2.56
N PRO A 399 25.03 23.08 3.77
CA PRO A 399 25.54 22.46 4.99
C PRO A 399 24.98 21.05 5.15
N LEU A 400 25.86 20.11 5.47
CA LEU A 400 25.48 18.71 5.69
C LEU A 400 24.44 18.61 6.83
N PRO A 401 23.59 17.56 6.85
CA PRO A 401 22.69 17.32 7.97
C PRO A 401 23.46 17.24 9.29
N LYS A 402 22.88 17.71 10.40
CA LYS A 402 23.52 17.71 11.74
C LYS A 402 24.11 16.36 12.14
N ILE A 403 23.48 15.26 11.72
CA ILE A 403 23.97 13.91 11.98
C ILE A 403 25.33 13.70 11.33
N ASP A 404 25.49 14.06 10.05
CA ASP A 404 26.76 13.91 9.32
C ASP A 404 27.79 15.02 9.68
N GLN A 405 27.36 16.16 10.24
CA GLN A 405 28.27 17.21 10.74
C GLN A 405 29.07 16.76 11.99
N GLU A 406 28.51 15.87 12.82
CA GLU A 406 29.19 15.32 13.99
C GLU A 406 30.29 14.27 13.63
N PHE A 407 30.40 13.91 12.34
CA PHE A 407 31.40 12.95 11.81
C PHE A 407 32.59 13.61 11.10
N ILE A 408 32.54 14.94 10.87
CA ILE A 408 33.71 15.74 10.45
C ILE A 408 34.43 16.20 11.72
#